data_AF-A0A517QKX2-F1
#
_entry.id   AF-A0A517QKX2-F1
#
_cell.length_a   1.000
_cell.length_b   1.000
_cell.length_c   1.000
_cell.angle_alpha   90.00
_cell.angle_beta   90.00
_cell.angle_gamma   90.00
#
_symmetry.space_group_name_H-M   'P 1'
#
loop_
_entity.id
_entity.type
_entity.pdbx_description
1 polymer ?
#
loop_
_entity_poly.entity_id
_entity_poly.type
_entity_poly.pdbx_seq_one_letter_code
_entity_poly.pdbx_strand_id
1 'polypeptide(L)'
;MNDTDVAKSKHEEVPEKGPRPLPEVLLWRGVRLRCPRCGEGRLYRNYIKMNDCCSSCSLKLKREPGYYLGATYFNYGATVLSMSAMFLFFRLGMNISVDTILWPLFTFCLIFPLLFFRHARALWLAFDCQFDRSVLDEK
;
A
#
# COMPACT_ATOMS: atom_id res chain seq x y z
N MET A 1 9.35 -47.19 -28.13
CA MET A 1 8.91 -46.16 -29.08
C MET A 1 8.04 -45.19 -28.28
N ASN A 2 8.70 -44.13 -27.81
CA ASN A 2 8.29 -42.88 -27.15
C ASN A 2 7.25 -42.83 -26.02
N ASP A 3 7.80 -42.64 -24.81
CA ASP A 3 7.36 -41.69 -23.78
C ASP A 3 7.37 -40.25 -24.34
N THR A 4 6.22 -39.60 -24.55
CA THR A 4 6.19 -38.14 -24.81
C THR A 4 4.80 -37.50 -24.57
N ASP A 5 4.23 -37.63 -23.37
CA ASP A 5 3.02 -36.88 -22.98
C ASP A 5 3.18 -36.15 -21.62
N VAL A 6 4.39 -35.66 -21.33
CA VAL A 6 4.67 -34.77 -20.20
C VAL A 6 5.24 -33.46 -20.73
N ALA A 7 4.43 -32.64 -21.41
CA ALA A 7 4.86 -31.30 -21.83
C ALA A 7 3.68 -30.35 -22.08
N LYS A 8 3.11 -29.79 -21.00
CA LYS A 8 2.58 -28.42 -21.04
C LYS A 8 2.44 -27.84 -19.62
N SER A 9 3.59 -27.69 -18.96
CA SER A 9 3.73 -26.69 -17.91
C SER A 9 3.37 -25.33 -18.51
N LYS A 10 2.30 -24.71 -18.01
CA LYS A 10 2.09 -23.26 -18.18
C LYS A 10 3.23 -22.54 -17.46
N HIS A 11 4.37 -22.43 -18.12
CA HIS A 11 5.31 -21.36 -17.86
C HIS A 11 4.63 -20.09 -18.35
N GLU A 12 3.85 -19.46 -17.46
CA GLU A 12 3.49 -18.07 -17.61
C GLU A 12 4.81 -17.29 -17.54
N GLU A 13 5.31 -16.89 -18.71
CA GLU A 13 6.51 -16.10 -18.85
C GLU A 13 6.36 -14.85 -17.97
N VAL A 14 7.16 -14.77 -16.90
CA VAL A 14 7.27 -13.55 -16.11
C VAL A 14 7.66 -12.44 -17.08
N PRO A 15 6.84 -11.39 -17.26
CA PRO A 15 7.06 -10.41 -18.32
C PRO A 15 8.48 -9.86 -18.20
N GLU A 16 9.24 -10.03 -19.28
CA GLU A 16 10.58 -9.51 -19.47
C GLU A 16 10.57 -8.01 -19.13
N LYS A 17 11.58 -7.54 -18.39
CA LYS A 17 11.67 -6.21 -17.75
C LYS A 17 11.08 -5.09 -18.64
N GLY A 18 9.79 -4.80 -18.46
CA GLY A 18 9.14 -3.67 -19.12
C GLY A 18 9.72 -2.32 -18.66
N PRO A 19 9.44 -1.23 -19.37
CA PRO A 19 9.89 0.10 -18.99
C PRO A 19 9.47 0.43 -17.55
N ARG A 20 10.43 0.95 -16.77
CA ARG A 20 10.23 1.28 -15.36
C ARG A 20 9.01 2.20 -15.22
N PRO A 21 8.02 1.88 -14.38
CA PRO A 21 6.85 2.72 -14.22
C PRO A 21 7.27 4.11 -13.73
N LEU A 22 6.57 5.13 -14.24
CA LEU A 22 6.75 6.50 -13.77
C LEU A 22 6.40 6.58 -12.27
N PRO A 23 7.02 7.51 -11.52
CA PRO A 23 6.73 7.69 -10.09
C PRO A 23 5.24 7.82 -9.81
N GLU A 24 4.52 8.60 -10.60
CA GLU A 24 3.07 8.82 -10.43
C GLU A 24 2.28 7.52 -10.55
N VAL A 25 2.66 6.64 -11.48
CA VAL A 25 2.04 5.34 -11.68
C VAL A 25 2.29 4.43 -10.48
N LEU A 26 3.48 4.50 -9.86
CA LEU A 26 3.80 3.75 -8.64
C LEU A 26 2.91 4.17 -7.48
N LEU A 27 2.77 5.48 -7.23
CA LEU A 27 1.89 6.00 -6.18
C LEU A 27 0.44 5.60 -6.42
N TRP A 28 -0.03 5.72 -7.66
CA TRP A 28 -1.39 5.34 -8.03
C TRP A 28 -1.66 3.85 -7.80
N ARG A 29 -0.70 2.98 -8.15
CA ARG A 29 -0.77 1.55 -7.85
C ARG A 29 -0.80 1.29 -6.34
N GLY A 30 -0.01 2.03 -5.55
CA GLY A 30 -0.05 2.01 -4.09
C GLY A 30 -1.43 2.36 -3.52
N VAL A 31 -2.03 3.46 -3.97
CA VAL A 31 -3.40 3.87 -3.60
C VAL A 31 -4.43 2.79 -3.96
N ARG A 32 -4.28 2.16 -5.14
CA ARG A 32 -5.15 1.06 -5.61
C ARG A 32 -4.82 -0.31 -4.97
N LEU A 33 -3.84 -0.39 -4.07
CA LEU A 33 -3.40 -1.63 -3.42
C LEU A 33 -2.95 -2.71 -4.42
N ARG A 34 -2.31 -2.26 -5.50
CA ARG A 34 -1.77 -3.08 -6.58
C ARG A 34 -0.25 -3.12 -6.55
N CYS A 35 0.30 -4.22 -7.08
CA CYS A 35 1.73 -4.44 -7.13
C CYS A 35 2.44 -3.26 -7.81
N PRO A 36 3.50 -2.68 -7.21
CA PRO A 36 4.21 -1.56 -7.81
C PRO A 36 4.89 -1.94 -9.13
N ARG A 37 5.36 -3.19 -9.27
CA ARG A 37 6.02 -3.70 -10.48
C ARG A 37 5.04 -3.98 -11.62
N CYS A 38 4.13 -4.94 -11.47
CA CYS A 38 3.23 -5.34 -12.55
C CYS A 38 1.91 -4.56 -12.61
N GLY A 39 1.45 -3.94 -11.51
CA GLY A 39 0.16 -3.24 -11.46
C GLY A 39 -1.08 -4.15 -11.38
N GLU A 40 -0.93 -5.46 -11.57
CA GLU A 40 -2.06 -6.40 -11.61
C GLU A 40 -2.27 -7.14 -10.28
N GLY A 41 -1.19 -7.65 -9.68
CA GLY A 41 -1.27 -8.41 -8.44
C GLY A 41 -1.80 -7.59 -7.27
N ARG A 42 -2.64 -8.19 -6.42
CA ARG A 42 -3.16 -7.54 -5.21
C ARG A 42 -2.13 -7.61 -4.10
N LEU A 43 -1.90 -6.50 -3.38
CA LEU A 43 -1.01 -6.50 -2.20
C LEU A 43 -1.59 -7.31 -1.05
N TYR A 44 -2.91 -7.30 -0.92
CA TYR A 44 -3.63 -7.88 0.21
C TYR A 44 -4.48 -9.06 -0.26
N ARG A 45 -4.41 -10.18 0.48
CA ARG A 45 -5.30 -11.33 0.27
C ARG A 45 -6.66 -11.08 0.88
N ASN A 46 -6.65 -10.58 2.13
CA ASN A 46 -7.82 -10.22 2.91
C ASN A 46 -7.67 -8.77 3.40
N TYR A 47 -8.65 -8.25 4.14
CA TYR A 47 -8.60 -6.87 4.64
C TYR A 47 -7.32 -6.53 5.42
N ILE A 48 -6.82 -7.48 6.23
CA ILE A 48 -5.68 -7.28 7.14
C ILE A 48 -4.39 -7.97 6.61
N LYS A 49 -4.53 -9.13 5.98
CA LYS A 49 -3.38 -9.97 5.60
C LYS A 49 -2.80 -9.56 4.25
N MET A 50 -1.57 -9.07 4.28
CA MET A 50 -0.74 -8.80 3.09
C MET A 50 -0.17 -10.09 2.52
N ASN A 51 -0.02 -10.18 1.20
CA ASN A 51 0.64 -11.29 0.53
C ASN A 51 2.16 -11.23 0.77
N ASP A 52 2.80 -12.40 0.85
CA ASP A 52 4.27 -12.47 0.96
C ASP A 52 4.93 -12.12 -0.36
N CYS A 53 4.40 -12.62 -1.48
CA CYS A 53 4.83 -12.33 -2.85
C CYS A 53 3.64 -11.96 -3.75
N CYS A 54 3.92 -11.25 -4.85
CA CYS A 54 2.93 -10.93 -5.87
C CYS A 54 2.50 -12.19 -6.64
N SER A 55 1.21 -12.40 -6.85
CA SER A 55 0.68 -13.56 -7.60
C SER A 55 1.01 -13.55 -9.10
N SER A 56 1.30 -12.39 -9.70
CA SER A 56 1.49 -12.25 -11.15
C SER A 56 2.95 -12.11 -11.56
N CYS A 57 3.80 -11.48 -10.73
CA CYS A 57 5.21 -11.25 -11.06
C CYS A 57 6.18 -11.77 -10.00
N SER A 58 5.68 -12.47 -8.99
CA SER A 58 6.45 -13.07 -7.88
C SER A 58 7.27 -12.09 -7.02
N LEU A 59 7.18 -10.78 -7.25
CA LEU A 59 7.85 -9.75 -6.45
C LEU A 59 7.59 -9.95 -4.95
N LYS A 60 8.64 -10.01 -4.16
CA LYS A 60 8.57 -10.08 -2.69
C LYS A 60 7.95 -8.81 -2.12
N LEU A 61 6.73 -8.93 -1.60
CA LEU A 61 5.96 -7.83 -1.00
C LEU A 61 6.24 -7.74 0.51
N LYS A 62 6.42 -8.89 1.18
CA LYS A 62 6.81 -8.91 2.58
C LYS A 62 8.33 -8.82 2.70
N ARG A 63 8.78 -7.64 3.11
CA ARG A 63 10.19 -7.31 3.38
C ARG A 63 10.59 -7.75 4.78
N GLU A 64 11.81 -7.40 5.16
CA GLU A 64 12.40 -7.69 6.46
C GLU A 64 11.51 -7.20 7.63
N PRO A 65 11.58 -7.87 8.79
CA PRO A 65 10.89 -7.38 9.98
C PRO A 65 11.35 -5.95 10.29
N GLY A 66 10.40 -5.04 10.49
CA GLY A 66 10.68 -3.62 10.73
C GLY A 66 10.56 -2.72 9.50
N TYR A 67 10.59 -3.26 8.27
CA TYR A 67 10.45 -2.44 7.05
C TYR A 67 9.18 -1.57 7.04
N TYR A 68 8.07 -2.11 7.55
CA TYR A 68 6.78 -1.40 7.60
C TYR A 68 6.66 -0.39 8.76
N LEU A 69 7.72 -0.13 9.53
CA LEU A 69 7.72 0.96 10.51
C LEU A 69 7.54 2.32 9.83
N GLY A 70 8.09 2.50 8.61
CA GLY A 70 7.85 3.69 7.80
C GLY A 70 6.37 3.94 7.50
N ALA A 71 5.64 2.87 7.19
CA ALA A 71 4.18 2.95 6.99
C ALA A 71 3.44 3.39 8.26
N THR A 72 3.92 3.04 9.45
CA THR A 72 3.35 3.52 10.71
C THR A 72 3.53 5.04 10.85
N TYR A 73 4.68 5.59 10.47
CA TYR A 73 4.90 7.04 10.47
C TYR A 73 4.00 7.76 9.46
N PHE A 74 3.82 7.20 8.26
CA PHE A 74 2.87 7.74 7.27
C PHE A 74 1.42 7.75 7.80
N ASN A 75 1.01 6.64 8.44
CA ASN A 75 -0.31 6.53 9.04
C ASN A 75 -0.51 7.54 10.18
N TYR A 76 0.48 7.68 11.05
CA TYR A 76 0.46 8.65 12.15
C TYR A 76 0.38 10.09 11.64
N GLY A 77 1.26 10.48 10.71
CA GLY A 77 1.27 11.80 10.12
C GLY A 77 -0.07 12.14 9.45
N ALA A 78 -0.60 11.23 8.63
CA ALA A 78 -1.90 11.42 8.00
C ALA A 78 -3.04 11.59 9.03
N THR A 79 -3.01 10.82 10.12
CA THR A 79 -4.04 10.89 11.18
C THR A 79 -3.98 12.23 11.91
N VAL A 80 -2.79 12.65 12.36
CA VAL A 80 -2.61 13.90 13.11
C VAL A 80 -2.97 15.11 12.24
N LEU A 81 -2.51 15.13 10.98
CA LEU A 81 -2.83 16.21 10.05
C LEU A 81 -4.33 16.26 9.77
N SER A 82 -4.97 15.11 9.52
CA SER A 82 -6.42 15.05 9.25
C SER A 82 -7.23 15.47 10.47
N MET A 83 -6.89 14.99 11.67
CA MET A 83 -7.53 15.40 12.92
C MET A 83 -7.38 16.90 13.17
N SER A 84 -6.17 17.45 13.01
CA SER A 84 -5.91 18.88 13.22
C SER A 84 -6.69 19.72 12.22
N ALA A 85 -6.71 19.32 10.94
CA ALA A 85 -7.49 19.99 9.91
C ALA A 85 -9.00 19.95 10.20
N MET A 86 -9.53 18.79 10.60
CA MET A 86 -10.94 18.66 11.01
C MET A 86 -11.25 19.56 12.20
N PHE A 87 -10.41 19.56 13.24
CA PHE A 87 -10.59 20.42 14.41
C PHE A 87 -10.64 21.90 14.01
N LEU A 88 -9.66 22.37 13.22
CA LEU A 88 -9.61 23.75 12.76
C LEU A 88 -10.82 24.09 11.88
N PHE A 89 -11.23 23.21 10.98
CA PHE A 89 -12.38 23.40 10.12
C PHE A 89 -13.69 23.55 10.94
N PHE A 90 -13.93 22.65 11.90
CA PHE A 90 -15.13 22.70 12.75
C PHE A 90 -15.12 23.90 13.71
N ARG A 91 -13.97 24.25 14.28
CA ARG A 91 -13.84 25.36 15.24
C ARG A 91 -13.80 26.74 14.57
N LEU A 92 -13.00 26.90 13.52
CA LEU A 92 -12.84 28.21 12.86
C LEU A 92 -13.88 28.43 11.76
N GLY A 93 -14.29 27.39 11.05
CA GLY A 93 -15.25 27.50 9.95
C GLY A 93 -16.71 27.52 10.40
N MET A 94 -17.07 26.70 11.41
CA MET A 94 -18.47 26.55 11.86
C MET A 94 -18.71 26.95 13.32
N ASN A 95 -17.66 27.32 14.06
CA ASN A 95 -17.73 27.73 15.47
C ASN A 95 -18.51 26.75 16.37
N ILE A 96 -18.34 25.45 16.12
CA ILE A 96 -18.97 24.40 16.94
C ILE A 96 -18.23 24.31 18.28
N SER A 97 -18.95 24.01 19.36
CA SER A 97 -18.38 23.81 20.70
C SER A 97 -17.42 22.60 20.74
N VAL A 98 -16.45 22.65 21.66
CA VAL A 98 -15.47 21.56 21.85
C VAL A 98 -16.17 20.25 22.17
N ASP A 99 -17.15 20.29 23.07
CA ASP A 99 -17.80 19.08 23.59
C ASP A 99 -18.52 18.30 22.50
N THR A 100 -19.10 18.99 21.52
CA THR A 100 -19.76 18.37 20.37
C THR A 100 -18.76 17.79 19.37
N ILE A 101 -17.60 18.41 19.19
CA ILE A 101 -16.55 17.95 18.25
C ILE A 101 -15.72 16.80 18.85
N LEU A 102 -15.61 16.71 20.17
CA LEU A 102 -14.72 15.76 20.84
C LEU A 102 -15.04 14.31 20.48
N TRP A 103 -16.32 13.91 20.58
CA TRP A 103 -16.77 12.57 20.23
C TRP A 103 -16.46 12.16 18.78
N PRO A 104 -16.84 12.94 17.75
CA PRO A 104 -16.51 12.57 16.37
C PRO A 104 -15.00 12.55 16.11
N LEU A 105 -14.21 13.44 16.72
CA LEU A 105 -12.74 13.40 16.59
C LEU A 105 -12.14 12.16 17.26
N PHE A 106 -12.64 11.78 18.43
CA PHE A 106 -12.21 10.57 19.13
C PHE A 106 -12.53 9.33 18.31
N THR A 107 -13.77 9.23 17.79
CA THR A 107 -14.17 8.15 16.88
C THR A 107 -13.30 8.12 15.63
N PHE A 108 -13.02 9.27 15.02
CA PHE A 108 -12.11 9.37 13.87
C PHE A 108 -10.70 8.87 14.21
N CYS A 109 -10.14 9.29 15.36
CA CYS A 109 -8.82 8.90 15.82
C CYS A 109 -8.66 7.39 15.97
N LEU A 110 -9.73 6.67 16.36
CA LEU A 110 -9.68 5.22 16.48
C LEU A 110 -9.88 4.51 15.13
N ILE A 111 -10.83 4.98 14.33
CA ILE A 111 -11.25 4.26 13.11
C ILE A 111 -10.29 4.55 11.95
N PHE A 112 -9.95 5.82 11.73
CA PHE A 112 -9.18 6.23 10.55
C PHE A 112 -7.81 5.52 10.45
N PRO A 113 -6.98 5.45 11.50
CA PRO A 113 -5.68 4.78 11.41
C PRO A 113 -5.81 3.29 11.11
N LEU A 114 -6.86 2.62 11.62
CA LEU A 114 -7.07 1.19 11.37
C LEU A 114 -7.43 0.91 9.90
N LEU A 115 -8.25 1.77 9.29
CA LEU A 115 -8.62 1.65 7.87
C LEU A 115 -7.49 2.12 6.95
N PHE A 116 -6.79 3.19 7.33
CA PHE A 116 -5.76 3.83 6.53
C PHE A 116 -4.43 3.06 6.59
N PHE A 117 -4.15 2.28 7.64
CA PHE A 117 -2.91 1.50 7.77
C PHE A 117 -2.66 0.58 6.57
N ARG A 118 -3.72 0.02 5.98
CA ARG A 118 -3.63 -0.77 4.74
C ARG A 118 -3.05 0.03 3.57
N HIS A 119 -3.49 1.28 3.44
CA HIS A 119 -3.04 2.19 2.39
C HIS A 119 -1.66 2.74 2.73
N ALA A 120 -1.39 3.05 3.99
CA ALA A 120 -0.07 3.49 4.44
C ALA A 120 1.03 2.48 4.10
N ARG A 121 0.80 1.16 4.29
CA ARG A 121 1.76 0.12 3.89
C ARG A 121 1.96 0.04 2.38
N ALA A 122 0.90 0.19 1.60
CA ALA A 122 0.98 0.18 0.14
C ALA A 122 1.67 1.43 -0.42
N LEU A 123 1.38 2.60 0.16
CA LEU A 123 2.01 3.87 -0.17
C LEU A 123 3.49 3.87 0.23
N TRP A 124 3.84 3.34 1.40
CA TRP A 124 5.22 3.17 1.82
C TRP A 124 6.00 2.29 0.85
N LEU A 125 5.44 1.14 0.44
CA LEU A 125 6.07 0.28 -0.55
C LEU A 125 6.23 0.97 -1.91
N ALA A 126 5.22 1.73 -2.35
CA ALA A 126 5.29 2.49 -3.60
C ALA A 126 6.34 3.61 -3.54
N PHE A 127 6.42 4.32 -2.41
CA PHE A 127 7.40 5.37 -2.14
C PHE A 127 8.81 4.81 -2.12
N ASP A 128 9.04 3.69 -1.42
CA ASP A 128 10.32 3.01 -1.39
C ASP A 128 10.77 2.58 -2.80
N CYS A 129 9.85 2.05 -3.62
CA CYS A 129 10.14 1.71 -5.02
C CYS A 129 10.46 2.94 -5.90
N GLN A 130 10.04 4.15 -5.51
CA GLN A 130 10.42 5.38 -6.21
C GLN A 130 11.85 5.80 -5.85
N PHE A 131 12.21 5.71 -4.57
CA PHE A 131 13.54 6.06 -4.07
C PHE A 131 14.58 5.04 -4.47
N ASP A 132 14.32 3.77 -4.20
CA ASP A 132 15.15 2.65 -4.60
C ASP A 132 14.44 1.78 -5.63
N ARG A 133 14.68 2.12 -6.90
CA ARG A 133 14.13 1.37 -8.03
C ARG A 133 14.78 0.00 -8.20
N SER A 134 15.91 -0.30 -7.53
CA SER A 134 16.55 -1.62 -7.60
C SER A 134 15.72 -2.70 -6.92
N VAL A 135 14.90 -2.31 -5.93
CA VAL A 135 13.85 -3.13 -5.30
C VAL A 135 12.83 -3.62 -6.33
N LEU A 136 12.68 -2.83 -7.40
CA LEU A 136 12.14 -3.20 -8.71
C LEU A 136 12.59 -4.60 -9.10
N ASP A 137 13.89 -4.78 -9.26
CA ASP A 137 14.54 -5.84 -10.02
C ASP A 137 14.72 -7.16 -9.24
N GLU A 138 14.59 -7.12 -7.93
CA GLU A 138 14.71 -8.29 -7.05
C GLU A 138 13.57 -9.31 -7.30
N LYS A 139 13.94 -10.56 -7.59
CA LYS A 139 13.02 -11.69 -7.77
C LYS A 139 12.82 -12.44 -6.45
#